data_AF-A0A968MUS0-F1
#
_entry.id   AF-A0A968MUS0-F1
#
_cell.length_a   1.000
_cell.length_b   1.000
_cell.length_c   1.000
_cell.angle_alpha   90.00
_cell.angle_beta   90.00
_cell.angle_gamma   90.00
#
_symmetry.space_group_name_H-M   'P 1'
#
loop_
_entity.id
_entity.type
_entity.pdbx_description
1 polymer ?
#
loop_
_entity_poly.entity_id
_entity_poly.type
_entity_poly.pdbx_seq_one_letter_code
_entity_poly.pdbx_strand_id
1 'polypeptide(L)'
;MLKTNKVYEEINTLLYNISGVTCYPESSKDRCQYFGDVKSKGEHLPFATVVIEGKNIGTTTDETGHFMLINLPEGDFEITAQLVGYKKQTKLVSLKKGVTQ
;
A
#
# COMPACT_ATOMS: atom_id res chain seq x y z
N MET A 1 9.77 -8.28 -31.12
CA MET A 1 9.19 -7.60 -29.95
C MET A 1 7.92 -8.34 -29.55
N LEU A 2 7.97 -9.07 -28.43
CA LEU A 2 6.83 -9.88 -27.97
C LEU A 2 5.69 -8.94 -27.60
N LYS A 3 4.53 -9.09 -28.26
CA LYS A 3 3.30 -8.43 -27.85
C LYS A 3 2.92 -8.99 -26.49
N THR A 4 3.16 -8.24 -25.41
CA THR A 4 2.75 -8.60 -24.07
C THR A 4 1.23 -8.79 -24.06
N ASN A 5 0.80 -10.00 -23.72
CA ASN A 5 -0.56 -10.46 -23.88
C ASN A 5 -1.42 -9.83 -22.76
N LYS A 6 -2.45 -9.04 -23.12
CA LYS A 6 -3.25 -8.19 -22.23
C LYS A 6 -3.81 -8.92 -21.00
N VAL A 7 -4.09 -10.22 -21.15
CA VAL A 7 -4.52 -11.11 -20.06
C VAL A 7 -3.44 -11.28 -18.98
N TYR A 8 -2.15 -11.37 -19.35
CA TYR A 8 -1.03 -11.48 -18.39
C TYR A 8 -0.84 -10.20 -17.58
N GLU A 9 -1.10 -9.03 -18.17
CA GLU A 9 -1.09 -7.77 -17.43
C GLU A 9 -2.17 -7.75 -16.33
N GLU A 10 -3.37 -8.25 -16.61
CA GLU A 10 -4.47 -8.32 -15.63
C GLU A 10 -4.23 -9.35 -14.53
N ILE A 11 -3.57 -10.49 -14.82
CA ILE A 11 -3.22 -11.52 -13.81
C ILE A 11 -2.17 -10.99 -12.81
N ASN A 12 -1.26 -10.16 -13.29
CA ASN A 12 -0.13 -9.68 -12.49
C ASN A 12 -0.34 -8.27 -11.95
N THR A 13 -1.51 -7.66 -12.13
CA THR A 13 -1.80 -6.33 -11.55
C THR A 13 -2.13 -6.47 -10.08
N LEU A 14 -1.29 -5.90 -9.22
CA LEU A 14 -1.61 -5.75 -7.81
C LEU A 14 -2.84 -4.86 -7.67
N LEU A 15 -3.82 -5.32 -6.91
CA LEU A 15 -4.96 -4.57 -6.43
C LEU A 15 -4.73 -4.27 -4.96
N TYR A 16 -4.47 -3.02 -4.70
CA TYR A 16 -4.19 -2.47 -3.39
C TYR A 16 -5.45 -1.82 -2.83
N ASN A 17 -6.06 -2.41 -1.79
CA ASN A 17 -7.23 -1.83 -1.15
C ASN A 17 -6.83 -1.12 0.15
N ILE A 18 -7.36 0.09 0.32
CA ILE A 18 -7.18 0.85 1.54
C ILE A 18 -8.23 0.32 2.51
N SER A 19 -7.80 -0.35 3.58
CA SER A 19 -8.72 -0.77 4.64
C SER A 19 -8.94 0.32 5.68
N GLY A 20 -8.01 1.27 5.83
CA GLY A 20 -8.22 2.44 6.67
C GLY A 20 -6.99 3.32 6.87
N VAL A 21 -7.25 4.56 7.28
CA VAL A 21 -6.27 5.51 7.80
C VAL A 21 -6.70 5.84 9.23
N THR A 22 -5.78 5.84 10.18
CA THR A 22 -6.04 6.29 11.55
C THR A 22 -4.97 7.28 11.96
N CYS A 23 -5.34 8.52 12.26
CA CYS A 23 -4.41 9.56 12.71
C CYS A 23 -4.76 9.99 14.14
N TYR A 24 -3.82 9.78 15.08
CA TYR A 24 -4.02 10.09 16.49
C TYR A 24 -3.60 11.54 16.85
N PRO A 25 -4.38 12.25 17.69
CA PRO A 25 -4.00 13.55 18.23
C PRO A 25 -3.16 13.38 19.51
N GLU A 26 -1.87 13.09 19.41
CA GLU A 26 -0.99 13.11 20.59
C GLU A 26 0.19 14.08 20.44
N SER A 27 0.65 14.61 21.58
CA SER A 27 1.55 15.76 21.79
C SER A 27 2.96 15.66 21.21
N SER A 28 3.29 14.61 20.46
CA SER A 28 4.58 14.47 19.77
C SER A 28 4.35 14.01 18.33
N LYS A 29 4.46 14.97 17.40
CA LYS A 29 4.54 14.84 15.93
C LYS A 29 3.85 13.61 15.32
N ASP A 30 2.62 13.83 14.84
CA ASP A 30 1.94 13.13 13.73
C ASP A 30 2.25 11.63 13.59
N ARG A 31 1.43 10.80 14.26
CA ARG A 31 1.44 9.33 14.15
C ARG A 31 0.20 8.83 13.42
N CYS A 32 0.12 9.09 12.12
CA CYS A 32 -0.84 8.40 11.27
C CYS A 32 -0.42 6.94 11.06
N GLN A 33 -1.41 6.08 11.06
CA GLN A 33 -1.33 4.68 10.69
C GLN A 33 -2.09 4.48 9.40
N TYR A 34 -1.55 3.61 8.56
CA TYR A 34 -2.11 3.32 7.28
C TYR A 34 -2.01 1.83 7.02
N PHE A 35 -3.16 1.19 6.87
CA PHE A 35 -3.25 -0.27 6.78
C PHE A 35 -4.20 -0.68 5.68
N GLY A 36 -3.97 -1.88 5.17
CA GLY A 36 -4.71 -2.43 4.05
C GLY A 36 -4.26 -3.82 3.71
N ASP A 37 -4.68 -4.26 2.53
CA ASP A 37 -4.31 -5.54 1.97
C ASP A 37 -3.83 -5.40 0.52
N VAL A 38 -2.92 -6.29 0.14
CA VAL A 38 -2.45 -6.44 -1.23
C VAL A 38 -3.05 -7.72 -1.79
N LYS A 39 -3.72 -7.60 -2.94
CA LYS A 39 -4.38 -8.71 -3.63
C LYS A 39 -4.00 -8.79 -5.10
N SER A 40 -4.21 -9.95 -5.72
CA SER A 40 -4.41 -10.06 -7.17
C SER A 40 -5.61 -10.96 -7.43
N LYS A 41 -6.52 -10.53 -8.31
CA LYS A 41 -7.74 -11.29 -8.66
C LYS A 41 -8.58 -11.77 -7.46
N GLY A 42 -8.55 -11.02 -6.36
CA GLY A 42 -9.26 -11.36 -5.12
C GLY A 42 -8.47 -12.22 -4.14
N GLU A 43 -7.32 -12.76 -4.53
CA GLU A 43 -6.43 -13.52 -3.66
C GLU A 43 -5.44 -12.59 -2.95
N HIS A 44 -5.30 -12.77 -1.64
CA HIS A 44 -4.35 -12.03 -0.82
C HIS A 44 -2.91 -12.45 -1.14
N LEU A 45 -2.01 -11.47 -1.25
CA LEU A 45 -0.62 -11.68 -1.61
C LEU A 45 0.29 -11.43 -0.40
N PRO A 46 0.88 -12.50 0.18
CA PRO A 46 1.82 -12.36 1.27
C PRO A 46 3.19 -11.86 0.78
N PHE A 47 3.93 -11.24 1.68
CA PHE A 47 5.31 -10.76 1.47
C PHE A 47 5.47 -9.73 0.33
N ALA A 48 4.38 -9.13 -0.13
CA ALA A 48 4.41 -7.99 -1.03
C ALA A 48 5.02 -6.79 -0.31
N THR A 49 5.92 -6.08 -0.98
CA THR A 49 6.56 -4.88 -0.46
C THR A 49 5.65 -3.67 -0.69
N VAL A 50 5.40 -2.88 0.35
CA VAL A 50 4.63 -1.64 0.32
C VAL A 50 5.53 -0.51 0.78
N VAL A 51 5.80 0.47 -0.09
CA VAL A 51 6.75 1.57 0.17
C VAL A 51 6.14 2.93 -0.12
N ILE A 52 6.58 3.95 0.61
CA ILE A 52 6.26 5.35 0.33
C ILE A 52 7.36 5.90 -0.58
N GLU A 53 6.98 6.33 -1.79
CA GLU A 53 7.93 6.87 -2.76
C GLU A 53 8.62 8.14 -2.21
N GLY A 54 9.93 8.23 -2.43
CA GLY A 54 10.75 9.34 -1.93
C GLY A 54 11.02 9.34 -0.42
N LYS A 55 10.57 8.31 0.32
CA LYS A 55 10.88 8.12 1.74
C LYS A 55 11.47 6.74 2.01
N ASN A 56 12.34 6.63 3.01
CA ASN A 56 12.84 5.34 3.51
C ASN A 56 11.83 4.68 4.47
N ILE A 57 10.55 4.67 4.10
CA ILE A 57 9.46 4.12 4.90
C ILE A 57 8.75 3.08 4.04
N GLY A 58 8.66 1.87 4.56
CA GLY A 58 7.99 0.77 3.90
C GLY A 58 7.76 -0.40 4.87
N THR A 59 6.96 -1.34 4.42
CA THR A 59 6.62 -2.57 5.13
C THR A 59 6.40 -3.69 4.13
N THR A 60 6.17 -4.90 4.63
CA THR A 60 5.76 -6.05 3.81
C THR A 60 4.41 -6.56 4.28
N THR A 61 3.61 -7.12 3.38
CA THR A 61 2.41 -7.84 3.79
C THR A 61 2.76 -9.10 4.58
N ASP A 62 1.93 -9.43 5.56
CA ASP A 62 2.01 -10.67 6.32
C ASP A 62 1.51 -11.89 5.52
N GLU A 63 1.48 -13.06 6.14
CA GLU A 63 1.01 -14.32 5.52
C GLU A 63 -0.44 -14.26 5.02
N THR A 64 -1.24 -13.34 5.55
CA THR A 64 -2.64 -13.13 5.16
C THR A 64 -2.79 -12.01 4.12
N GLY A 65 -1.69 -11.42 3.65
CA GLY A 65 -1.67 -10.35 2.65
C GLY A 65 -2.05 -8.98 3.18
N HIS A 66 -2.04 -8.77 4.51
CA HIS A 66 -2.32 -7.47 5.14
C HIS A 66 -1.01 -6.75 5.48
N PHE A 67 -1.02 -5.43 5.45
CA PHE A 67 0.12 -4.60 5.85
C PHE A 67 -0.33 -3.46 6.75
N MET A 68 0.64 -2.90 7.49
CA MET A 68 0.45 -1.70 8.27
C MET A 68 1.73 -0.85 8.23
N LEU A 69 1.56 0.43 7.91
CA LEU A 69 2.55 1.48 8.05
C LEU A 69 2.17 2.34 9.26
N ILE A 70 3.12 2.57 10.17
CA ILE A 70 2.90 3.30 11.41
C ILE A 70 3.82 4.52 11.49
N ASN A 71 3.48 5.45 12.37
CA ASN A 71 4.28 6.67 12.63
C ASN A 71 4.50 7.52 11.37
N LEU A 72 3.48 7.56 10.49
CA LEU A 72 3.52 8.41 9.31
C LEU A 72 3.12 9.84 9.68
N PRO A 73 3.88 10.86 9.23
CA PRO A 73 3.42 12.22 9.35
C PRO A 73 2.16 12.44 8.51
N GLU A 74 1.38 13.47 8.85
CA GLU A 74 0.30 13.90 7.97
C GLU A 74 0.85 14.42 6.63
N GLY A 75 0.06 14.26 5.59
CA GLY A 75 0.40 14.69 4.24
C GLY A 75 -0.09 13.74 3.16
N ASP A 76 0.22 14.10 1.92
CA ASP A 76 -0.08 13.28 0.75
C ASP A 76 1.15 12.46 0.38
N PHE A 77 0.95 11.16 0.18
CA PHE A 77 2.00 10.20 -0.12
C PHE A 77 1.65 9.37 -1.34
N GLU A 78 2.63 9.16 -2.21
CA GLU A 78 2.56 8.12 -3.23
C GLU A 78 3.04 6.82 -2.61
N ILE A 79 2.18 5.81 -2.60
CA ILE A 79 2.43 4.52 -1.99
C ILE A 79 2.41 3.46 -3.07
N THR A 80 3.52 2.73 -3.19
CA THR A 80 3.72 1.69 -4.19
C THR A 80 3.71 0.31 -3.53
N ALA A 81 2.84 -0.56 -4.03
CA ALA A 81 2.89 -1.99 -3.75
C ALA A 81 3.63 -2.71 -4.89
N GLN A 82 4.54 -3.62 -4.54
CA GLN A 82 5.31 -4.42 -5.49
C GLN A 82 5.60 -5.83 -4.96
N LEU A 83 5.62 -6.81 -5.86
CA LEU A 83 6.00 -8.19 -5.58
C LEU A 83 6.66 -8.76 -6.84
N VAL A 84 7.69 -9.60 -6.67
CA VAL A 84 8.41 -10.20 -7.81
C VAL A 84 7.43 -10.99 -8.69
N GLY A 85 7.46 -10.72 -10.00
CA GLY A 85 6.53 -11.33 -10.96
C GLY A 85 5.20 -10.58 -11.14
N TYR A 86 4.94 -9.55 -10.31
CA TYR A 86 3.75 -8.71 -10.41
C TYR A 86 4.08 -7.31 -10.95
N LYS A 87 3.11 -6.71 -11.62
CA LYS A 87 3.14 -5.31 -12.01
C LYS A 87 2.88 -4.47 -10.77
N LYS A 88 3.82 -3.57 -10.47
CA LYS A 88 3.69 -2.62 -9.37
C LYS A 88 2.46 -1.72 -9.55
N GLN A 89 1.84 -1.35 -8.43
CA GLN A 89 0.74 -0.38 -8.39
C GLN A 89 1.10 0.75 -7.44
N THR A 90 0.92 1.99 -7.89
CA THR A 90 1.14 3.20 -7.09
C THR A 90 -0.19 3.92 -6.90
N LYS A 91 -0.47 4.39 -5.68
CA LYS A 91 -1.64 5.23 -5.37
C LYS A 91 -1.24 6.44 -4.54
N LEU A 92 -1.91 7.55 -4.80
CA LEU A 92 -1.84 8.74 -3.95
C LEU A 92 -2.79 8.58 -2.76
N VAL A 93 -2.28 8.78 -1.56
CA VAL A 93 -3.00 8.60 -0.29
C VAL A 93 -2.81 9.84 0.55
N SER A 94 -3.92 10.41 1.04
CA SER A 94 -3.90 11.57 1.93
C SER A 94 -4.07 11.12 3.38
N LEU A 95 -3.05 11.33 4.21
CA LEU A 95 -3.10 11.06 5.64
C LEU A 95 -3.38 12.37 6.39
N LYS A 96 -4.60 12.49 6.92
CA LYS A 96 -5.06 13.68 7.66
C LYS A 96 -5.76 13.26 8.96
N LYS A 97 -5.60 14.05 10.02
CA LYS A 97 -6.36 13.90 11.27
C LYS A 97 -7.87 13.86 11.02
N GLY A 98 -8.56 12.92 11.66
CA GLY A 98 -10.02 12.79 11.60
C GLY A 98 -10.59 12.06 10.37
N VAL A 99 -9.74 11.55 9.48
CA VAL A 99 -10.17 10.68 8.38
C VAL A 99 -10.12 9.23 8.86
N THR A 100 -11.28 8.66 9.18
CA THR A 100 -11.50 7.22 9.26
C THR A 100 -12.27 6.85 7.99
N GLN A 101 -11.66 6.12 7.06
CA GLN A 101 -12.34 5.61 5.85
C GLN A 101 -12.85 4.19 6.09
#